data_AF-A0A8S1ATF7-F1
#
_entry.id   AF-A0A8S1ATF7-F1
#
_cell.length_a   1.000
_cell.length_b   1.000
_cell.length_c   1.000
_cell.angle_alpha   90.00
_cell.angle_beta   90.00
_cell.angle_gamma   90.00
#
_symmetry.space_group_name_H-M   'P 1'
#
loop_
_entity.id
_entity.type
_entity.pdbx_description
1 polymer ?
#
loop_
_entity_poly.entity_id
_entity_poly.type
_entity_poly.pdbx_seq_one_letter_code
_entity_poly.pdbx_strand_id
1 'polypeptide(L)'
;MEKYVSLRDIEQAALALLSKTARDYYKSGATDEQTLAENKLAFQRLRIRPKCLVGVERCNLHTTVLGVDVSMPVGISPTAMQRMAHPDGELANVKAAQEEGTVFTLSTIATSSIEEVAEAAPLATKWFQLYIYNDREVTKKLVQRAVKAGFKAIVLTVDTPLFGLRRADIRNKFTLPSHLRLANFDGLLSTKIQSTDSGSGLNKYVEELFDKSLTWNEVKWLKSITTLPIIAKGVLRGDDAVKAVEAGCSAILVSNHGARQLDGVAASIEALPEIVEALKNYNVEVYLDGGVSTGTDVFKALALGAKMVFVGRPALWGLTVGGQAGVQRMLNIFRTELQYTLQIAGTPTTADITKDMVRHESSYFLRKKTVKRKEREVVVESNEAEFITVTRRKPKRLIRNNSKDISRQQQMSQENNDIMRVDEKQVDEMKYSEVCVSSADALPLSNYSKREKKISNIEEQEKQKQSNWVAGDFNGHHTNWSYKTDARGTKVWDAALDHGMMTLKNGAATRLKLIEGILRQISPANIATMFSWVTLQENLGSDHLLIKISMNFQHNI
;
A
#
# COMPACT_ATOMS: atom_id res chain seq x y z
N MET A 1 -15.84 -10.54 -22.85
CA MET A 1 -14.88 -10.16 -21.78
C MET A 1 -15.33 -8.94 -20.97
N GLU A 2 -16.27 -8.11 -21.46
CA GLU A 2 -16.66 -6.83 -20.84
C GLU A 2 -17.29 -6.93 -19.45
N LYS A 3 -17.91 -8.07 -19.11
CA LYS A 3 -18.48 -8.32 -17.77
C LYS A 3 -17.47 -8.23 -16.62
N TYR A 4 -16.18 -8.39 -16.89
CA TYR A 4 -15.12 -8.27 -15.90
C TYR A 4 -14.64 -6.83 -15.85
N VAL A 5 -15.03 -6.07 -14.83
CA VAL A 5 -14.73 -4.64 -14.75
C VAL A 5 -13.54 -4.34 -13.83
N SER A 6 -13.12 -5.31 -13.01
CA SER A 6 -11.94 -5.23 -12.14
C SER A 6 -11.11 -6.51 -12.20
N LEU A 7 -9.85 -6.43 -11.75
CA LEU A 7 -9.01 -7.63 -11.61
C LEU A 7 -9.54 -8.61 -10.57
N ARG A 8 -10.30 -8.13 -9.59
CA ARG A 8 -10.96 -8.98 -8.60
C ARG A 8 -12.01 -9.88 -9.27
N ASP A 9 -12.75 -9.37 -10.24
CA ASP A 9 -13.74 -10.17 -10.98
C ASP A 9 -13.06 -11.27 -11.79
N ILE A 10 -11.93 -10.94 -12.43
CA ILE A 10 -11.11 -11.90 -13.19
C ILE A 10 -10.51 -12.94 -12.24
N GLU A 11 -9.96 -12.53 -11.09
CA GLU A 11 -9.43 -13.44 -10.06
C GLU A 11 -10.51 -14.41 -9.57
N GLN A 12 -11.70 -13.91 -9.20
CA GLN A 12 -12.80 -14.75 -8.74
C GLN A 12 -13.24 -15.78 -9.78
N ALA A 13 -13.39 -15.36 -11.04
CA ALA A 13 -13.74 -16.28 -12.12
C ALA A 13 -12.64 -17.31 -12.39
N ALA A 14 -11.37 -16.90 -12.41
CA ALA A 14 -10.25 -17.80 -12.61
C ALA A 14 -10.15 -18.87 -11.51
N LEU A 15 -10.32 -18.47 -10.24
CA LEU A 15 -10.27 -19.38 -9.11
C LEU A 15 -11.43 -20.40 -9.12
N ALA A 16 -12.55 -20.08 -9.77
CA ALA A 16 -13.65 -21.03 -9.98
C ALA A 16 -13.39 -22.02 -11.12
N LEU A 17 -12.61 -21.62 -12.14
CA LEU A 17 -12.32 -22.43 -13.32
C LEU A 17 -11.10 -23.34 -13.16
N LEU A 18 -10.09 -22.93 -12.39
CA LEU A 18 -8.85 -23.69 -12.21
C LEU A 18 -9.08 -25.00 -11.48
N SER A 19 -8.35 -26.04 -11.91
CA SER A 19 -8.21 -27.27 -11.12
C SER A 19 -7.64 -26.94 -9.74
N LYS A 20 -8.02 -27.71 -8.71
CA LYS A 20 -7.58 -27.46 -7.33
C LYS A 20 -6.05 -27.34 -7.23
N THR A 21 -5.31 -28.25 -7.89
CA THR A 21 -3.84 -28.27 -7.87
C THR A 21 -3.25 -27.01 -8.48
N ALA A 22 -3.69 -26.62 -9.70
CA ALA A 22 -3.20 -25.40 -10.35
C ALA A 22 -3.60 -24.14 -9.55
N ARG A 23 -4.85 -24.09 -9.07
CA ARG A 23 -5.39 -23.00 -8.28
C ARG A 23 -4.57 -22.74 -7.01
N ASP A 24 -4.37 -23.79 -6.21
CA ASP A 24 -3.65 -23.69 -4.95
C ASP A 24 -2.16 -23.41 -5.18
N TYR A 25 -1.57 -23.94 -6.25
CA TYR A 25 -0.21 -23.61 -6.67
C TYR A 25 -0.05 -22.13 -7.00
N TYR A 26 -0.92 -21.56 -7.83
CA TYR A 26 -0.80 -20.17 -8.26
C TYR A 26 -1.15 -19.17 -7.16
N LYS A 27 -2.20 -19.44 -6.37
CA LYS A 27 -2.68 -18.48 -5.38
C LYS A 27 -1.79 -18.39 -4.14
N SER A 28 -1.14 -19.49 -3.75
CA SER A 28 -0.45 -19.61 -2.46
C SER A 28 0.72 -18.63 -2.28
N GLY A 29 1.03 -18.36 -1.03
CA GLY A 29 2.25 -17.72 -0.55
C GLY A 29 3.13 -18.70 0.23
N ALA A 30 4.19 -18.19 0.85
CA ALA A 30 5.00 -18.94 1.78
C ALA A 30 4.32 -19.02 3.16
N THR A 31 4.46 -20.16 3.82
CA THR A 31 4.09 -20.41 5.23
C THR A 31 2.70 -19.95 5.68
N ASP A 32 2.59 -18.85 6.42
CA ASP A 32 1.35 -18.31 6.97
C ASP A 32 0.74 -17.24 6.05
N GLU A 33 1.39 -16.95 4.92
CA GLU A 33 0.95 -16.03 3.87
C GLU A 33 0.78 -14.59 4.39
N GLN A 34 1.55 -14.19 5.41
CA GLN A 34 1.52 -12.85 6.00
C GLN A 34 1.92 -11.80 4.96
N THR A 35 3.08 -11.98 4.31
CA THR A 35 3.57 -11.08 3.25
C THR A 35 2.63 -11.09 2.03
N LEU A 36 1.90 -12.18 1.79
CA LEU A 36 0.94 -12.25 0.67
C LEU A 36 -0.23 -11.29 0.88
N ALA A 37 -0.80 -11.28 2.09
CA ALA A 37 -1.80 -10.30 2.48
C ALA A 37 -1.21 -8.89 2.50
N GLU A 38 -0.02 -8.75 3.08
CA GLU A 38 0.64 -7.46 3.27
C GLU A 38 0.95 -6.75 1.95
N ASN A 39 1.35 -7.49 0.91
CA ASN A 39 1.54 -6.96 -0.44
C ASN A 39 0.31 -6.20 -0.97
N LYS A 40 -0.91 -6.62 -0.62
CA LYS A 40 -2.15 -5.90 -0.99
C LYS A 40 -2.49 -4.78 0.00
N LEU A 41 -2.34 -5.04 1.30
CA LEU A 41 -2.69 -4.08 2.37
C LEU A 41 -1.79 -2.84 2.38
N ALA A 42 -0.51 -2.99 2.05
CA ALA A 42 0.44 -1.88 2.04
C ALA A 42 0.06 -0.75 1.06
N PHE A 43 -0.46 -1.10 -0.12
CA PHE A 43 -0.99 -0.09 -1.05
C PHE A 43 -2.17 0.68 -0.46
N GLN A 44 -2.97 0.06 0.41
CA GLN A 44 -4.11 0.70 1.07
C GLN A 44 -3.69 1.68 2.16
N ARG A 45 -2.46 1.63 2.66
CA ARG A 45 -1.93 2.61 3.62
C ARG A 45 -1.36 3.87 2.94
N LEU A 46 -1.30 3.90 1.62
CA LEU A 46 -0.85 5.05 0.82
C LEU A 46 -2.05 5.88 0.33
N ARG A 47 -2.00 7.19 0.52
CA ARG A 47 -3.00 8.17 0.07
C ARG A 47 -2.44 8.99 -1.09
N ILE A 48 -3.24 9.13 -2.16
CA ILE A 48 -2.93 10.00 -3.30
C ILE A 48 -3.40 11.43 -2.98
N ARG A 49 -2.57 12.41 -3.31
CA ARG A 49 -2.80 13.85 -3.13
C ARG A 49 -2.90 14.49 -4.53
N PRO A 50 -4.11 14.60 -5.10
CA PRO A 50 -4.30 15.10 -6.46
C PRO A 50 -3.95 16.58 -6.58
N LYS A 51 -3.49 17.00 -7.75
CA LYS A 51 -3.38 18.40 -8.15
C LYS A 51 -4.68 18.85 -8.83
N CYS A 52 -5.22 19.99 -8.41
CA CYS A 52 -6.45 20.54 -8.98
C CYS A 52 -6.17 21.45 -10.18
N LEU A 53 -7.12 21.51 -11.13
CA LEU A 53 -7.12 22.47 -12.26
C LEU A 53 -5.86 22.43 -13.15
N VAL A 54 -5.30 21.25 -13.41
CA VAL A 54 -4.08 21.06 -14.23
C VAL A 54 -4.36 20.99 -15.75
N GLY A 55 -5.60 20.64 -16.14
CA GLY A 55 -5.96 20.35 -17.53
C GLY A 55 -5.51 18.95 -17.94
N VAL A 56 -6.47 18.04 -18.09
CA VAL A 56 -6.22 16.60 -18.29
C VAL A 56 -7.04 16.02 -19.44
N GLU A 57 -7.37 16.86 -20.43
CA GLU A 57 -8.14 16.46 -21.62
C GLU A 57 -7.48 15.29 -22.35
N ARG A 58 -6.14 15.28 -22.40
CA ARG A 58 -5.35 14.20 -23.00
C ARG A 58 -4.34 13.70 -21.99
N CYS A 59 -4.38 12.40 -21.71
CA CYS A 59 -3.39 11.73 -20.88
C CYS A 59 -2.55 10.75 -21.71
N ASN A 60 -1.26 10.66 -21.38
CA ASN A 60 -0.32 9.76 -22.03
C ASN A 60 0.29 8.80 -21.00
N LEU A 61 0.09 7.49 -21.22
CA LEU A 61 0.65 6.42 -20.40
C LEU A 61 2.02 5.95 -20.89
N HIS A 62 2.44 6.39 -22.08
CA HIS A 62 3.67 5.93 -22.71
C HIS A 62 4.91 6.21 -21.84
N THR A 63 5.81 5.24 -21.77
CA THR A 63 7.10 5.37 -21.11
C THR A 63 8.14 4.52 -21.85
N THR A 64 9.36 4.53 -21.34
CA THR A 64 10.47 3.71 -21.85
C THR A 64 10.93 2.73 -20.78
N VAL A 65 11.41 1.56 -21.18
CA VAL A 65 12.05 0.59 -20.27
C VAL A 65 13.32 0.04 -20.93
N LEU A 66 14.47 0.28 -20.31
CA LEU A 66 15.79 -0.05 -20.88
C LEU A 66 15.95 0.46 -22.32
N GLY A 67 15.43 1.67 -22.59
CA GLY A 67 15.48 2.30 -23.91
C GLY A 67 14.46 1.77 -24.94
N VAL A 68 13.52 0.90 -24.54
CA VAL A 68 12.44 0.41 -25.41
C VAL A 68 11.12 1.07 -25.05
N ASP A 69 10.40 1.55 -26.05
CA ASP A 69 9.07 2.16 -25.88
C ASP A 69 8.02 1.13 -25.44
N VAL A 70 7.19 1.53 -24.47
CA VAL A 70 6.03 0.76 -24.01
C VAL A 70 4.81 1.67 -23.87
N SER A 71 3.63 1.13 -24.19
CA SER A 71 2.39 1.90 -24.26
C SER A 71 1.83 2.29 -22.89
N MET A 72 2.27 1.61 -21.83
CA MET A 72 1.89 1.87 -20.44
C MET A 72 2.93 1.26 -19.47
N PRO A 73 3.05 1.77 -18.23
CA PRO A 73 4.03 1.30 -17.27
C PRO A 73 3.57 0.03 -16.50
N VAL A 74 2.94 -0.92 -17.20
CA VAL A 74 2.44 -2.19 -16.65
C VAL A 74 2.86 -3.36 -17.55
N GLY A 75 3.74 -4.24 -17.04
CA GLY A 75 4.26 -5.41 -17.73
C GLY A 75 3.83 -6.73 -17.08
N ILE A 76 4.16 -7.86 -17.70
CA ILE A 76 3.83 -9.20 -17.20
C ILE A 76 5.07 -9.83 -16.55
N SER A 77 4.96 -10.16 -15.25
CA SER A 77 6.00 -10.85 -14.48
C SER A 77 6.18 -12.30 -14.96
N PRO A 78 7.36 -12.90 -14.74
CA PRO A 78 7.56 -14.32 -15.02
C PRO A 78 6.72 -15.17 -14.06
N THR A 79 5.77 -15.91 -14.63
CA THR A 79 5.02 -16.97 -13.93
C THR A 79 5.24 -18.30 -14.62
N ALA A 80 5.56 -19.32 -13.82
CA ALA A 80 5.90 -20.66 -14.30
C ALA A 80 4.67 -21.46 -14.77
N MET A 81 4.90 -22.38 -15.71
CA MET A 81 3.99 -23.45 -16.09
C MET A 81 2.58 -22.99 -16.46
N GLN A 82 2.46 -21.99 -17.35
CA GLN A 82 1.18 -21.31 -17.61
C GLN A 82 0.15 -22.19 -18.33
N ARG A 83 0.58 -23.30 -18.96
CA ARG A 83 -0.35 -24.25 -19.59
C ARG A 83 -1.24 -25.01 -18.60
N MET A 84 -0.98 -24.93 -17.29
CA MET A 84 -1.95 -25.40 -16.28
C MET A 84 -3.15 -24.46 -16.11
N ALA A 85 -3.03 -23.20 -16.53
CA ALA A 85 -4.11 -22.22 -16.50
C ALA A 85 -4.95 -22.22 -17.78
N HIS A 86 -4.31 -22.38 -18.94
CA HIS A 86 -4.97 -22.42 -20.25
C HIS A 86 -4.08 -23.15 -21.27
N PRO A 87 -4.61 -23.93 -22.23
CA PRO A 87 -3.80 -24.68 -23.20
C PRO A 87 -2.74 -23.86 -23.94
N ASP A 88 -3.06 -22.61 -24.29
CA ASP A 88 -2.13 -21.70 -24.99
C ASP A 88 -1.00 -21.14 -24.09
N GLY A 89 -1.15 -21.21 -22.76
CA GLY A 89 -0.14 -20.83 -21.78
C GLY A 89 0.58 -19.52 -22.06
N GLU A 90 1.91 -19.60 -22.12
CA GLU A 90 2.80 -18.46 -22.36
C GLU A 90 2.59 -17.80 -23.72
N LEU A 91 2.12 -18.55 -24.74
CA LEU A 91 1.91 -18.03 -26.09
C LEU A 91 0.77 -17.02 -26.12
N ALA A 92 -0.30 -17.27 -25.37
CA ALA A 92 -1.41 -16.32 -25.22
C ALA A 92 -0.97 -15.04 -24.48
N ASN A 93 -0.14 -15.17 -23.44
CA ASN A 93 0.36 -14.01 -22.69
C ASN A 93 1.29 -13.14 -23.53
N VAL A 94 2.24 -13.72 -24.26
CA VAL A 94 3.17 -12.94 -25.09
C VAL A 94 2.47 -12.24 -26.25
N LYS A 95 1.46 -12.89 -26.87
CA LYS A 95 0.63 -12.26 -27.90
C LYS A 95 -0.17 -11.09 -27.34
N ALA A 96 -0.78 -11.25 -26.16
CA ALA A 96 -1.48 -10.15 -25.51
C ALA A 96 -0.53 -8.98 -25.19
N ALA A 97 0.68 -9.26 -24.70
CA ALA A 97 1.69 -8.22 -24.44
C ALA A 97 2.15 -7.51 -25.73
N GLN A 98 2.27 -8.23 -26.85
CA GLN A 98 2.57 -7.64 -28.16
C GLN A 98 1.48 -6.65 -28.57
N GLU A 99 0.21 -7.06 -28.55
CA GLU A 99 -0.88 -6.20 -29.00
C GLU A 99 -1.11 -5.00 -28.09
N GLU A 100 -0.84 -5.17 -26.80
CA GLU A 100 -0.91 -4.07 -25.84
C GLU A 100 0.39 -3.24 -25.78
N GLY A 101 1.41 -3.57 -26.58
CA GLY A 101 2.67 -2.84 -26.64
C GLY A 101 3.38 -2.73 -25.28
N THR A 102 3.49 -3.84 -24.54
CA THR A 102 4.14 -3.88 -23.22
C THR A 102 5.11 -5.07 -23.09
N VAL A 103 5.82 -5.13 -21.97
CA VAL A 103 6.82 -6.16 -21.68
C VAL A 103 6.16 -7.47 -21.24
N PHE A 104 6.59 -8.59 -21.82
CA PHE A 104 6.36 -9.93 -21.30
C PHE A 104 7.66 -10.55 -20.81
N THR A 105 7.66 -11.07 -19.57
CA THR A 105 8.80 -11.81 -19.03
C THR A 105 8.51 -13.32 -19.01
N LEU A 106 9.27 -14.10 -19.78
CA LEU A 106 9.18 -15.56 -19.80
C LEU A 106 9.91 -16.17 -18.60
N SER A 107 9.29 -17.15 -17.93
CA SER A 107 9.95 -17.91 -16.86
C SER A 107 10.93 -18.96 -17.42
N THR A 108 12.03 -19.23 -16.71
CA THR A 108 12.90 -20.37 -17.02
C THR A 108 12.13 -21.70 -17.04
N ILE A 109 11.20 -21.90 -16.10
CA ILE A 109 10.40 -23.13 -15.95
C ILE A 109 9.02 -22.96 -16.58
N ALA A 110 9.01 -22.48 -17.83
CA ALA A 110 7.80 -22.32 -18.65
C ALA A 110 7.37 -23.62 -19.33
N THR A 111 6.08 -23.71 -19.66
CA THR A 111 5.49 -24.81 -20.44
C THR A 111 5.48 -24.57 -21.95
N SER A 112 6.08 -23.46 -22.39
CA SER A 112 6.40 -23.14 -23.78
C SER A 112 7.84 -22.64 -23.83
N SER A 113 8.57 -23.04 -24.86
CA SER A 113 10.01 -22.76 -25.00
C SER A 113 10.28 -21.31 -25.36
N ILE A 114 11.52 -20.87 -25.14
CA ILE A 114 12.06 -19.57 -25.60
C ILE A 114 11.72 -19.34 -27.08
N GLU A 115 11.89 -20.36 -27.93
CA GLU A 115 11.69 -20.28 -29.36
C GLU A 115 10.21 -20.20 -29.72
N GLU A 116 9.34 -21.05 -29.15
CA GLU A 116 7.89 -20.99 -29.39
C GLU A 116 7.31 -19.63 -28.98
N VAL A 117 7.78 -19.06 -27.87
CA VAL A 117 7.36 -17.73 -27.38
C VAL A 117 7.83 -16.62 -28.32
N ALA A 118 9.05 -16.72 -28.86
CA ALA A 118 9.57 -15.75 -29.81
C ALA A 118 8.84 -15.81 -31.17
N GLU A 119 8.54 -17.02 -31.65
CA GLU A 119 7.79 -17.25 -32.89
C GLU A 119 6.33 -16.77 -32.76
N ALA A 120 5.69 -17.04 -31.63
CA ALA A 120 4.28 -16.67 -31.40
C ALA A 120 4.03 -15.15 -31.39
N ALA A 121 5.04 -14.35 -31.03
CA ALA A 121 4.96 -12.91 -30.94
C ALA A 121 6.33 -12.26 -31.26
N PRO A 122 6.71 -12.21 -32.55
CA PRO A 122 8.05 -11.78 -32.97
C PRO A 122 8.34 -10.32 -32.62
N LEU A 123 7.33 -9.46 -32.58
CA LEU A 123 7.46 -8.02 -32.31
C LEU A 123 7.35 -7.67 -30.81
N ALA A 124 6.95 -8.61 -29.95
CA ALA A 124 6.84 -8.36 -28.52
C ALA A 124 8.20 -7.99 -27.88
N THR A 125 8.17 -7.05 -26.94
CA THR A 125 9.29 -6.81 -26.01
C THR A 125 9.33 -7.94 -24.98
N LYS A 126 10.27 -8.86 -25.16
CA LYS A 126 10.39 -10.09 -24.37
C LYS A 126 11.62 -10.03 -23.45
N TRP A 127 11.44 -10.31 -22.17
CA TRP A 127 12.51 -10.53 -21.21
C TRP A 127 12.55 -11.99 -20.76
N PHE A 128 13.72 -12.51 -20.41
CA PHE A 128 13.88 -13.90 -19.98
C PHE A 128 14.30 -13.97 -18.52
N GLN A 129 13.44 -14.49 -17.67
CA GLN A 129 13.78 -14.75 -16.28
C GLN A 129 14.68 -15.97 -16.18
N LEU A 130 15.75 -15.82 -15.39
CA LEU A 130 16.83 -16.80 -15.26
C LEU A 130 17.09 -17.16 -13.79
N TYR A 131 17.29 -18.45 -13.56
CA TYR A 131 18.01 -18.98 -12.39
C TYR A 131 19.39 -19.46 -12.82
N ILE A 132 20.38 -19.36 -11.92
CA ILE A 132 21.71 -19.94 -12.16
C ILE A 132 21.72 -21.36 -11.61
N TYR A 133 21.93 -22.31 -12.52
CA TYR A 133 21.97 -23.74 -12.23
C TYR A 133 23.37 -24.19 -11.79
N ASN A 134 23.44 -25.26 -11.00
CA ASN A 134 24.70 -25.90 -10.61
C ASN A 134 25.57 -26.21 -11.84
N ASP A 135 24.95 -26.78 -12.88
CA ASP A 135 25.56 -26.87 -14.20
C ASP A 135 25.47 -25.50 -14.92
N ARG A 136 26.60 -24.80 -14.97
CA ARG A 136 26.71 -23.49 -15.63
C ARG A 136 26.52 -23.57 -17.14
N GLU A 137 26.75 -24.71 -17.78
CA GLU A 137 26.51 -24.86 -19.21
C GLU A 137 25.01 -24.89 -19.54
N VAL A 138 24.16 -25.40 -18.65
CA VAL A 138 22.69 -25.27 -18.78
C VAL A 138 22.30 -23.80 -18.80
N THR A 139 22.79 -23.04 -17.83
CA THR A 139 22.51 -21.60 -17.71
C THR A 139 22.99 -20.85 -18.96
N LYS A 140 24.21 -21.13 -19.43
CA LYS A 140 24.81 -20.52 -20.61
C LYS A 140 24.00 -20.81 -21.89
N LYS A 141 23.56 -22.05 -22.10
CA LYS A 141 22.71 -22.43 -23.24
C LYS A 141 21.37 -21.70 -23.23
N LEU A 142 20.73 -21.56 -22.07
CA LEU A 142 19.48 -20.80 -21.94
C LEU A 142 19.67 -19.32 -22.32
N VAL A 143 20.76 -18.70 -21.84
CA VAL A 143 21.10 -17.31 -22.16
C VAL A 143 21.35 -17.14 -23.67
N GLN A 144 22.14 -18.03 -24.28
CA GLN A 144 22.40 -18.01 -25.73
C GLN A 144 21.12 -18.17 -26.56
N ARG A 145 20.22 -19.06 -26.15
CA ARG A 145 18.91 -19.25 -26.80
C ARG A 145 18.05 -18.00 -26.69
N ALA A 146 17.97 -17.39 -25.50
CA ALA A 146 17.23 -16.15 -25.30
C ALA A 146 17.76 -15.00 -26.19
N VAL A 147 19.10 -14.83 -26.26
CA VAL A 147 19.75 -13.86 -27.16
C VAL A 147 19.37 -14.14 -28.61
N LYS A 148 19.52 -15.37 -29.08
CA LYS A 148 19.21 -15.77 -30.47
C LYS A 148 17.73 -15.55 -30.81
N ALA A 149 16.84 -15.77 -29.84
CA ALA A 149 15.40 -15.58 -29.98
C ALA A 149 14.95 -14.10 -29.83
N GLY A 150 15.89 -13.16 -29.73
CA GLY A 150 15.59 -11.72 -29.73
C GLY A 150 15.07 -11.17 -28.41
N PHE A 151 15.26 -11.88 -27.29
CA PHE A 151 14.95 -11.35 -25.97
C PHE A 151 15.83 -10.15 -25.65
N LYS A 152 15.27 -9.18 -24.93
CA LYS A 152 15.87 -7.84 -24.73
C LYS A 152 16.53 -7.66 -23.37
N ALA A 153 16.28 -8.53 -22.39
CA ALA A 153 16.90 -8.49 -21.07
C ALA A 153 16.88 -9.87 -20.40
N ILE A 154 17.80 -10.06 -19.45
CA ILE A 154 17.81 -11.20 -18.53
C ILE A 154 17.32 -10.73 -17.16
N VAL A 155 16.27 -11.35 -16.63
CA VAL A 155 15.75 -11.10 -15.29
C VAL A 155 16.32 -12.14 -14.33
N LEU A 156 17.48 -11.85 -13.75
CA LEU A 156 18.15 -12.75 -12.81
C LEU A 156 17.42 -12.75 -11.47
N THR A 157 16.92 -13.92 -11.07
CA THR A 157 16.23 -14.07 -9.78
C THR A 157 17.22 -14.37 -8.67
N VAL A 158 17.32 -13.49 -7.68
CA VAL A 158 18.32 -13.52 -6.60
C VAL A 158 17.74 -13.90 -5.22
N ASP A 159 16.42 -14.07 -5.11
CA ASP A 159 15.71 -14.34 -3.84
C ASP A 159 15.36 -15.83 -3.62
N THR A 160 15.86 -16.72 -4.49
CA THR A 160 15.51 -18.15 -4.50
C THR A 160 16.74 -19.06 -4.42
N PRO A 161 17.63 -18.93 -3.40
CA PRO A 161 18.65 -19.95 -3.15
C PRO A 161 18.01 -21.27 -2.68
N LEU A 162 16.86 -21.18 -2.01
CA LEU A 162 15.99 -22.28 -1.65
C LEU A 162 14.58 -21.95 -2.12
N PHE A 163 13.77 -22.98 -2.31
CA PHE A 163 12.37 -22.77 -2.62
C PHE A 163 11.55 -22.42 -1.37
N GLY A 164 10.64 -21.46 -1.46
CA GLY A 164 9.77 -21.12 -0.33
C GLY A 164 8.84 -22.26 0.09
N LEU A 165 8.56 -22.33 1.39
CA LEU A 165 7.70 -23.36 2.00
C LEU A 165 6.21 -23.08 1.73
N ARG A 166 5.71 -23.55 0.59
CA ARG A 166 4.31 -23.40 0.18
C ARG A 166 3.48 -24.57 0.68
N ARG A 167 2.83 -24.42 1.84
CA ARG A 167 2.10 -25.51 2.51
C ARG A 167 0.97 -26.09 1.65
N ALA A 168 0.36 -25.30 0.77
CA ALA A 168 -0.65 -25.77 -0.17
C ALA A 168 -0.07 -26.81 -1.16
N ASP A 169 1.11 -26.55 -1.71
CA ASP A 169 1.80 -27.44 -2.65
C ASP A 169 2.18 -28.77 -1.97
N ILE A 170 2.63 -28.70 -0.71
CA ILE A 170 2.96 -29.90 0.09
C ILE A 170 1.71 -30.75 0.36
N ARG A 171 0.61 -30.13 0.81
CA ARG A 171 -0.65 -30.84 1.09
C ARG A 171 -1.24 -31.48 -0.17
N ASN A 172 -1.08 -30.81 -1.30
CA ASN A 172 -1.57 -31.29 -2.59
C ASN A 172 -0.59 -32.24 -3.29
N LYS A 173 0.60 -32.48 -2.73
CA LYS A 173 1.71 -33.20 -3.37
C LYS A 173 1.94 -32.73 -4.80
N PHE A 174 2.10 -31.42 -4.97
CA PHE A 174 2.12 -30.78 -6.28
C PHE A 174 3.14 -31.44 -7.22
N THR A 175 2.67 -31.79 -8.41
CA THR A 175 3.46 -32.21 -9.56
C THR A 175 2.91 -31.54 -10.82
N LEU A 176 3.76 -31.34 -11.82
CA LEU A 176 3.29 -30.89 -13.13
C LEU A 176 2.45 -32.01 -13.78
N PRO A 177 1.27 -31.72 -14.38
CA PRO A 177 0.51 -32.71 -15.11
C PRO A 177 1.34 -33.41 -16.20
N SER A 178 1.19 -34.73 -16.35
CA SER A 178 2.06 -35.56 -17.20
C SER A 178 2.06 -35.18 -18.68
N HIS A 179 0.98 -34.57 -19.17
CA HIS A 179 0.88 -34.07 -20.56
C HIS A 179 1.62 -32.73 -20.78
N LEU A 180 2.15 -32.11 -19.72
CA LEU A 180 2.91 -30.86 -19.77
C LEU A 180 4.37 -31.12 -19.41
N ARG A 181 5.28 -30.29 -19.94
CA ARG A 181 6.73 -30.36 -19.66
C ARG A 181 7.31 -28.97 -19.47
N LEU A 182 8.51 -28.89 -18.90
CA LEU A 182 9.29 -27.65 -18.86
C LEU A 182 10.00 -27.48 -20.21
N ALA A 183 9.39 -26.71 -21.11
CA ALA A 183 9.73 -26.67 -22.53
C ALA A 183 11.08 -26.01 -22.85
N ASN A 184 11.69 -25.32 -21.89
CA ASN A 184 13.06 -24.80 -22.03
C ASN A 184 14.13 -25.88 -21.84
N PHE A 185 13.75 -27.09 -21.42
CA PHE A 185 14.67 -28.19 -21.14
C PHE A 185 14.30 -29.45 -21.91
N ASP A 186 15.30 -30.28 -22.16
CA ASP A 186 15.17 -31.61 -22.76
C ASP A 186 15.40 -32.72 -21.72
N GLY A 187 14.97 -33.94 -22.07
CA GLY A 187 15.20 -35.13 -21.27
C GLY A 187 14.67 -35.01 -19.83
N LEU A 188 15.45 -35.50 -18.86
CA LEU A 188 15.05 -35.54 -17.45
C LEU A 188 14.76 -34.14 -16.88
N LEU A 189 15.53 -33.12 -17.26
CA LEU A 189 15.30 -31.75 -16.77
C LEU A 189 13.91 -31.20 -17.19
N SER A 190 13.36 -31.70 -18.30
CA SER A 190 12.04 -31.33 -18.81
C SER A 190 10.89 -31.89 -17.97
N THR A 191 11.06 -33.09 -17.42
CA THR A 191 9.98 -33.86 -16.78
C THR A 191 10.20 -34.14 -15.29
N LYS A 192 11.36 -33.82 -14.71
CA LYS A 192 11.71 -34.13 -13.31
C LYS A 192 10.68 -33.65 -12.28
N ILE A 193 10.04 -32.51 -12.56
CA ILE A 193 8.98 -31.92 -11.72
C ILE A 193 7.69 -32.77 -11.66
N GLN A 194 7.54 -33.77 -12.53
CA GLN A 194 6.40 -34.69 -12.56
C GLN A 194 6.50 -35.82 -11.52
N SER A 195 7.66 -35.99 -10.87
CA SER A 195 7.89 -37.06 -9.89
C SER A 195 8.15 -36.51 -8.49
N THR A 196 7.55 -37.12 -7.46
CA THR A 196 7.87 -36.84 -6.06
C THR A 196 7.62 -38.07 -5.18
N ASP A 197 8.60 -38.41 -4.34
CA ASP A 197 8.49 -39.48 -3.35
C ASP A 197 7.90 -38.96 -2.01
N SER A 198 8.01 -37.64 -1.77
CA SER A 198 7.40 -36.94 -0.62
C SER A 198 7.39 -35.42 -0.85
N GLY A 199 6.37 -34.70 -0.37
CA GLY A 199 6.29 -33.23 -0.49
C GLY A 199 5.92 -32.74 -1.90
N SER A 200 6.54 -31.64 -2.35
CA SER A 200 6.29 -30.99 -3.66
C SER A 200 7.40 -31.32 -4.65
N GLY A 201 7.05 -31.77 -5.87
CA GLY A 201 8.03 -32.06 -6.93
C GLY A 201 8.82 -30.84 -7.37
N LEU A 202 8.26 -29.64 -7.19
CA LEU A 202 8.93 -28.38 -7.48
C LEU A 202 10.03 -28.05 -6.46
N ASN A 203 9.84 -28.37 -5.18
CA ASN A 203 10.87 -28.19 -4.15
C ASN A 203 12.08 -29.08 -4.47
N LYS A 204 11.83 -30.35 -4.79
CA LYS A 204 12.87 -31.32 -5.18
C LYS A 204 13.64 -30.85 -6.43
N TYR A 205 12.92 -30.36 -7.44
CA TYR A 205 13.54 -29.79 -8.65
C TYR A 205 14.52 -28.66 -8.29
N VAL A 206 14.11 -27.73 -7.44
CA VAL A 206 14.93 -26.57 -7.05
C VAL A 206 16.11 -26.98 -6.17
N GLU A 207 15.88 -27.83 -5.17
CA GLU A 207 16.92 -28.28 -4.23
C GLU A 207 18.09 -28.97 -4.92
N GLU A 208 17.82 -29.71 -6.00
CA GLU A 208 18.84 -30.48 -6.72
C GLU A 208 19.55 -29.67 -7.81
N LEU A 209 18.89 -28.67 -8.39
CA LEU A 209 19.37 -28.02 -9.62
C LEU A 209 19.89 -26.59 -9.42
N PHE A 210 19.44 -25.89 -8.38
CA PHE A 210 19.83 -24.50 -8.15
C PHE A 210 21.09 -24.43 -7.30
N ASP A 211 21.92 -23.45 -7.63
CA ASP A 211 23.13 -23.18 -6.86
C ASP A 211 22.82 -22.30 -5.65
N LYS A 212 23.22 -22.78 -4.48
CA LYS A 212 23.00 -22.10 -3.19
C LYS A 212 24.19 -21.22 -2.78
N SER A 213 25.30 -21.31 -3.50
CA SER A 213 26.55 -20.60 -3.24
C SER A 213 26.67 -19.25 -3.97
N LEU A 214 25.62 -18.86 -4.70
CA LEU A 214 25.61 -17.65 -5.52
C LEU A 214 25.94 -16.40 -4.70
N THR A 215 26.80 -15.57 -5.26
CA THR A 215 27.15 -14.24 -4.76
C THR A 215 26.94 -13.20 -5.87
N TRP A 216 27.25 -11.93 -5.60
CA TRP A 216 27.22 -10.90 -6.64
C TRP A 216 28.29 -11.09 -7.73
N ASN A 217 29.30 -11.95 -7.52
CA ASN A 217 30.27 -12.27 -8.58
C ASN A 217 29.65 -13.03 -9.75
N GLU A 218 28.54 -13.72 -9.52
CA GLU A 218 27.79 -14.44 -10.54
C GLU A 218 27.21 -13.48 -11.59
N VAL A 219 26.90 -12.24 -11.20
CA VAL A 219 26.50 -11.20 -12.15
C VAL A 219 27.66 -10.88 -13.10
N LYS A 220 28.90 -10.79 -12.59
CA LYS A 220 30.10 -10.55 -13.41
C LYS A 220 30.33 -11.71 -14.38
N TRP A 221 30.17 -12.95 -13.90
CA TRP A 221 30.22 -14.13 -14.78
C TRP A 221 29.12 -14.09 -15.84
N LEU A 222 27.88 -13.76 -15.48
CA LEU A 222 26.77 -13.68 -16.42
C LEU A 222 27.03 -12.62 -17.51
N LYS A 223 27.59 -11.47 -17.13
CA LYS A 223 28.05 -10.43 -18.08
C LYS A 223 29.17 -10.90 -19.01
N SER A 224 29.95 -11.91 -18.65
CA SER A 224 30.98 -12.46 -19.54
C SER A 224 30.39 -13.31 -20.68
N ILE A 225 29.13 -13.74 -20.56
CA ILE A 225 28.47 -14.63 -21.53
C ILE A 225 27.29 -13.98 -22.26
N THR A 226 26.89 -12.76 -21.89
CA THR A 226 25.85 -12.00 -22.60
C THR A 226 26.06 -10.49 -22.50
N THR A 227 25.62 -9.78 -23.53
CA THR A 227 25.55 -8.32 -23.56
C THR A 227 24.16 -7.78 -23.24
N LEU A 228 23.17 -8.66 -23.04
CA LEU A 228 21.83 -8.22 -22.66
C LEU A 228 21.86 -7.55 -21.28
N PRO A 229 21.07 -6.48 -21.08
CA PRO A 229 20.83 -5.92 -19.75
C PRO A 229 20.41 -6.99 -18.74
N ILE A 230 21.00 -6.95 -17.55
CA ILE A 230 20.66 -7.83 -16.44
C ILE A 230 19.84 -7.05 -15.42
N ILE A 231 18.67 -7.59 -15.07
CA ILE A 231 17.75 -7.02 -14.09
C ILE A 231 17.80 -7.92 -12.85
N ALA A 232 18.20 -7.38 -11.69
CA ALA A 232 18.19 -8.13 -10.44
C ALA A 232 16.76 -8.15 -9.86
N LYS A 233 16.13 -9.32 -9.86
CA LYS A 233 14.79 -9.54 -9.30
C LYS A 233 14.86 -10.22 -7.95
N GLY A 234 14.19 -9.63 -6.95
CA GLY A 234 14.13 -10.18 -5.60
C GLY A 234 14.82 -9.31 -4.54
N VAL A 235 15.19 -8.09 -4.90
CA VAL A 235 15.89 -7.16 -4.00
C VAL A 235 14.88 -6.42 -3.14
N LEU A 236 15.08 -6.44 -1.81
CA LEU A 236 14.22 -5.77 -0.83
C LEU A 236 14.97 -4.80 0.09
N ARG A 237 16.28 -4.62 -0.11
CA ARG A 237 17.15 -3.77 0.70
C ARG A 237 17.98 -2.83 -0.17
N GLY A 238 18.22 -1.61 0.31
CA GLY A 238 19.02 -0.62 -0.41
C GLY A 238 20.49 -1.01 -0.58
N ASP A 239 21.09 -1.69 0.40
CA ASP A 239 22.47 -2.15 0.33
C ASP A 239 22.69 -3.22 -0.75
N ASP A 240 21.78 -4.18 -0.87
CA ASP A 240 21.82 -5.20 -1.92
C ASP A 240 21.49 -4.61 -3.30
N ALA A 241 20.66 -3.56 -3.37
CA ALA A 241 20.42 -2.83 -4.61
C ALA A 241 21.70 -2.16 -5.13
N VAL A 242 22.48 -1.53 -4.23
CA VAL A 242 23.79 -0.96 -4.57
C VAL A 242 24.75 -2.03 -5.06
N LYS A 243 24.89 -3.16 -4.33
CA LYS A 243 25.76 -4.27 -4.75
C LYS A 243 25.37 -4.83 -6.12
N ALA A 244 24.08 -4.96 -6.41
CA ALA A 244 23.59 -5.42 -7.70
C ALA A 244 24.06 -4.50 -8.84
N VAL A 245 23.93 -3.19 -8.67
CA VAL A 245 24.35 -2.19 -9.67
C VAL A 245 25.88 -2.17 -9.81
N GLU A 246 26.62 -2.19 -8.71
CA GLU A 246 28.10 -2.26 -8.71
C GLU A 246 28.61 -3.55 -9.38
N ALA A 247 27.88 -4.67 -9.23
CA ALA A 247 28.18 -5.92 -9.93
C ALA A 247 27.85 -5.87 -11.44
N GLY A 248 27.08 -4.87 -11.86
CA GLY A 248 26.81 -4.56 -13.26
C GLY A 248 25.39 -4.82 -13.74
N CYS A 249 24.41 -4.98 -12.84
CA CYS A 249 22.99 -4.99 -13.21
C CYS A 249 22.56 -3.62 -13.77
N SER A 250 21.73 -3.65 -14.81
CA SER A 250 21.22 -2.46 -15.50
C SER A 250 19.96 -1.89 -14.84
N ALA A 251 19.24 -2.71 -14.08
CA ALA A 251 18.03 -2.31 -13.35
C ALA A 251 17.76 -3.24 -12.16
N ILE A 252 16.91 -2.77 -11.25
CA ILE A 252 16.43 -3.53 -10.09
C ILE A 252 14.94 -3.78 -10.20
N LEU A 253 14.48 -5.00 -9.98
CA LEU A 253 13.06 -5.34 -9.81
C LEU A 253 12.80 -5.66 -8.34
N VAL A 254 12.23 -4.69 -7.63
CA VAL A 254 11.83 -4.80 -6.22
C VAL A 254 10.72 -5.83 -6.13
N SER A 255 11.04 -6.97 -5.51
CA SER A 255 10.20 -8.15 -5.54
C SER A 255 10.42 -8.98 -4.28
N ASN A 256 9.33 -9.49 -3.71
CA ASN A 256 9.36 -10.56 -2.70
C ASN A 256 8.85 -11.89 -3.29
N HIS A 257 9.06 -12.06 -4.60
CA HIS A 257 8.60 -13.24 -5.35
C HIS A 257 7.08 -13.45 -5.31
N GLY A 258 6.30 -12.38 -5.21
CA GLY A 258 4.85 -12.47 -4.99
C GLY A 258 4.49 -13.11 -3.64
N ALA A 259 5.32 -12.91 -2.62
CA ALA A 259 5.24 -13.48 -1.27
C ALA A 259 5.34 -15.01 -1.20
N ARG A 260 6.17 -15.61 -2.05
CA ARG A 260 6.27 -17.09 -2.21
C ARG A 260 7.59 -17.69 -1.74
N GLN A 261 8.48 -16.86 -1.19
CA GLN A 261 9.83 -17.25 -0.76
C GLN A 261 9.93 -17.19 0.77
N LEU A 262 10.41 -16.07 1.33
CA LEU A 262 10.44 -15.82 2.77
C LEU A 262 9.18 -15.05 3.18
N ASP A 263 8.45 -15.54 4.18
CA ASP A 263 7.28 -14.88 4.77
C ASP A 263 7.71 -14.01 5.95
N GLY A 264 6.96 -12.93 6.22
CA GLY A 264 7.33 -11.90 7.20
C GLY A 264 8.30 -10.84 6.66
N VAL A 265 8.62 -10.87 5.36
CA VAL A 265 9.34 -9.77 4.69
C VAL A 265 8.39 -8.62 4.37
N ALA A 266 8.96 -7.43 4.15
CA ALA A 266 8.22 -6.24 3.76
C ALA A 266 7.41 -6.45 2.48
N ALA A 267 6.29 -5.74 2.35
CA ALA A 267 5.63 -5.59 1.07
C ALA A 267 6.58 -4.86 0.10
N SER A 268 6.55 -5.22 -1.19
CA SER A 268 7.47 -4.61 -2.17
C SER A 268 7.30 -3.09 -2.28
N ILE A 269 6.07 -2.58 -2.14
CA ILE A 269 5.78 -1.14 -2.14
C ILE A 269 6.39 -0.39 -0.94
N GLU A 270 6.63 -1.09 0.17
CA GLU A 270 7.28 -0.52 1.36
C GLU A 270 8.80 -0.56 1.27
N ALA A 271 9.36 -1.57 0.59
CA ALA A 271 10.79 -1.66 0.31
C ALA A 271 11.24 -0.66 -0.80
N LEU A 272 10.34 -0.32 -1.72
CA LEU A 272 10.64 0.51 -2.89
C LEU A 272 11.31 1.86 -2.56
N PRO A 273 10.83 2.69 -1.60
CA PRO A 273 11.43 3.99 -1.33
C PRO A 273 12.87 3.91 -0.81
N GLU A 274 13.21 2.88 -0.03
CA GLU A 274 14.59 2.66 0.44
C GLU A 274 15.52 2.37 -0.73
N ILE A 275 15.10 1.49 -1.64
CA ILE A 275 15.89 1.10 -2.81
C ILE A 275 16.09 2.29 -3.76
N VAL A 276 15.03 3.06 -4.03
CA VAL A 276 15.11 4.26 -4.88
C VAL A 276 16.06 5.29 -4.27
N GLU A 277 16.01 5.51 -2.95
CA GLU A 277 16.92 6.42 -2.26
C GLU A 277 18.38 5.94 -2.30
N ALA A 278 18.63 4.65 -2.08
CA ALA A 278 19.96 4.06 -2.14
C ALA A 278 20.59 4.19 -3.54
N LEU A 279 19.75 4.17 -4.58
CA LEU A 279 20.17 4.25 -5.98
C LEU A 279 20.12 5.66 -6.58
N LYS A 280 19.82 6.71 -5.81
CA LYS A 280 19.62 8.08 -6.33
C LYS A 280 20.79 8.67 -7.13
N ASN A 281 22.00 8.17 -6.88
CA ASN A 281 23.24 8.62 -7.57
C ASN A 281 23.63 7.69 -8.74
N TYR A 282 22.83 6.66 -9.02
CA TYR A 282 23.03 5.72 -10.10
C TYR A 282 22.03 6.00 -11.22
N ASN A 283 22.47 5.90 -12.48
CA ASN A 283 21.57 5.98 -13.62
C ASN A 283 20.99 4.58 -13.91
N VAL A 284 20.04 4.15 -13.08
CA VAL A 284 19.43 2.81 -13.16
C VAL A 284 17.92 2.88 -13.01
N GLU A 285 17.23 2.01 -13.73
CA GLU A 285 15.78 1.88 -13.59
C GLU A 285 15.44 0.98 -12.38
N VAL A 286 14.37 1.34 -11.67
CA VAL A 286 13.81 0.53 -10.59
C VAL A 286 12.39 0.14 -10.98
N TYR A 287 12.06 -1.14 -10.86
CA TYR A 287 10.74 -1.70 -11.14
C TYR A 287 10.15 -2.31 -9.87
N LEU A 288 8.85 -2.64 -9.90
CA LEU A 288 8.19 -3.31 -8.79
C LEU A 288 7.27 -4.43 -9.26
N ASP A 289 7.26 -5.55 -8.55
CA ASP A 289 6.16 -6.54 -8.61
C ASP A 289 5.60 -6.85 -7.22
N GLY A 290 4.48 -7.57 -7.17
CA GLY A 290 3.83 -8.00 -5.92
C GLY A 290 2.74 -7.03 -5.46
N GLY A 291 1.52 -7.57 -5.25
CA GLY A 291 0.40 -6.82 -4.66
C GLY A 291 -0.37 -5.88 -5.59
N VAL A 292 0.23 -5.43 -6.71
CA VAL A 292 -0.41 -4.51 -7.68
C VAL A 292 -1.69 -5.11 -8.25
N SER A 293 -2.81 -4.40 -8.07
CA SER A 293 -4.13 -4.89 -8.47
C SER A 293 -5.07 -3.84 -9.08
N THR A 294 -4.71 -2.56 -8.99
CA THR A 294 -5.49 -1.44 -9.54
C THR A 294 -4.58 -0.41 -10.22
N GLY A 295 -5.16 0.46 -11.06
CA GLY A 295 -4.45 1.61 -11.63
C GLY A 295 -3.91 2.58 -10.57
N THR A 296 -4.57 2.70 -9.41
CA THR A 296 -4.06 3.50 -8.30
C THR A 296 -2.82 2.89 -7.64
N ASP A 297 -2.69 1.56 -7.65
CA ASP A 297 -1.49 0.88 -7.16
C ASP A 297 -0.31 1.16 -8.09
N VAL A 298 -0.55 1.12 -9.41
CA VAL A 298 0.44 1.52 -10.42
C VAL A 298 0.90 2.95 -10.16
N PHE A 299 -0.04 3.90 -10.05
CA PHE A 299 0.26 5.31 -9.76
C PHE A 299 1.12 5.47 -8.49
N LYS A 300 0.76 4.77 -7.40
CA LYS A 300 1.50 4.83 -6.14
C LYS A 300 2.94 4.31 -6.28
N ALA A 301 3.14 3.21 -6.99
CA ALA A 301 4.47 2.68 -7.26
C ALA A 301 5.31 3.66 -8.10
N LEU A 302 4.73 4.27 -9.13
CA LEU A 302 5.41 5.27 -9.96
C LEU A 302 5.80 6.51 -9.14
N ALA A 303 4.89 7.03 -8.32
CA ALA A 303 5.17 8.16 -7.42
C ALA A 303 6.30 7.87 -6.44
N LEU A 304 6.43 6.61 -5.99
CA LEU A 304 7.50 6.18 -5.10
C LEU A 304 8.81 5.85 -5.82
N GLY A 305 8.88 6.02 -7.14
CA GLY A 305 10.11 5.95 -7.93
C GLY A 305 10.28 4.70 -8.79
N ALA A 306 9.26 3.83 -8.87
CA ALA A 306 9.28 2.77 -9.88
C ALA A 306 9.11 3.37 -11.28
N LYS A 307 9.82 2.84 -12.28
CA LYS A 307 9.67 3.18 -13.70
C LYS A 307 8.51 2.42 -14.35
N MET A 308 8.27 1.19 -13.89
CA MET A 308 7.25 0.26 -14.39
C MET A 308 6.91 -0.74 -13.29
N VAL A 309 5.67 -1.23 -13.28
CA VAL A 309 5.26 -2.36 -12.44
C VAL A 309 5.03 -3.62 -13.26
N PHE A 310 5.19 -4.79 -12.64
CA PHE A 310 4.96 -6.09 -13.25
C PHE A 310 3.91 -6.90 -12.48
N VAL A 311 3.05 -7.61 -13.20
CA VAL A 311 1.97 -8.42 -12.63
C VAL A 311 2.12 -9.89 -12.99
N GLY A 312 2.11 -10.76 -11.98
CA GLY A 312 2.18 -12.21 -12.16
C GLY A 312 0.80 -12.88 -12.11
N ARG A 313 0.23 -13.01 -10.90
CA ARG A 313 -1.08 -13.66 -10.70
C ARG A 313 -2.20 -13.05 -11.57
N PRO A 314 -2.34 -11.72 -11.73
CA PRO A 314 -3.34 -11.15 -12.65
C PRO A 314 -3.26 -11.68 -14.08
N ALA A 315 -2.06 -11.91 -14.62
CA ALA A 315 -1.89 -12.47 -15.96
C ALA A 315 -2.34 -13.94 -16.04
N LEU A 316 -2.08 -14.74 -14.99
CA LEU A 316 -2.60 -16.11 -14.88
C LEU A 316 -4.13 -16.13 -14.79
N TRP A 317 -4.72 -15.18 -14.06
CA TRP A 317 -6.17 -15.08 -13.93
C TRP A 317 -6.83 -14.70 -15.26
N GLY A 318 -6.28 -13.69 -15.95
CA GLY A 318 -6.73 -13.33 -17.30
C GLY A 318 -6.63 -14.52 -18.24
N LEU A 319 -5.46 -15.19 -18.26
CA LEU A 319 -5.22 -16.36 -19.08
C LEU A 319 -6.24 -17.49 -18.82
N THR A 320 -6.56 -17.77 -17.55
CA THR A 320 -7.54 -18.79 -17.17
C THR A 320 -8.94 -18.47 -17.71
N VAL A 321 -9.36 -17.21 -17.62
CA VAL A 321 -10.72 -16.81 -17.94
C VAL A 321 -11.00 -16.79 -19.44
N GLY A 322 -9.99 -16.51 -20.27
CA GLY A 322 -10.22 -16.34 -21.71
C GLY A 322 -8.97 -16.35 -22.59
N GLY A 323 -7.91 -17.06 -22.20
CA GLY A 323 -6.69 -17.13 -23.01
C GLY A 323 -6.09 -15.74 -23.25
N GLN A 324 -5.70 -15.47 -24.50
CA GLN A 324 -5.17 -14.17 -24.91
C GLN A 324 -6.14 -13.02 -24.64
N ALA A 325 -7.43 -13.18 -24.98
CA ALA A 325 -8.45 -12.15 -24.79
C ALA A 325 -8.66 -11.82 -23.29
N GLY A 326 -8.47 -12.82 -22.43
CA GLY A 326 -8.47 -12.66 -20.98
C GLY A 326 -7.32 -11.80 -20.45
N VAL A 327 -6.11 -12.04 -20.96
CA VAL A 327 -4.92 -11.24 -20.63
C VAL A 327 -5.04 -9.82 -21.18
N GLN A 328 -5.52 -9.65 -22.42
CA GLN A 328 -5.79 -8.33 -23.00
C GLN A 328 -6.83 -7.56 -22.16
N ARG A 329 -7.89 -8.22 -21.68
CA ARG A 329 -8.85 -7.56 -20.78
C ARG A 329 -8.19 -7.11 -19.48
N MET A 330 -7.34 -7.95 -18.88
CA MET A 330 -6.57 -7.60 -17.68
C MET A 330 -5.71 -6.35 -17.90
N LEU A 331 -4.95 -6.31 -19.00
CA LEU A 331 -4.10 -5.16 -19.36
C LEU A 331 -4.93 -3.90 -19.63
N ASN A 332 -6.07 -4.02 -20.30
CA ASN A 332 -6.98 -2.90 -20.57
C ASN A 332 -7.65 -2.34 -19.32
N ILE A 333 -7.93 -3.17 -18.31
CA ILE A 333 -8.40 -2.69 -17.00
C ILE A 333 -7.33 -1.80 -16.36
N PHE A 334 -6.07 -2.26 -16.31
CA PHE A 334 -4.98 -1.44 -15.81
C PHE A 334 -4.81 -0.13 -16.60
N ARG A 335 -4.87 -0.21 -17.94
CA ARG A 335 -4.78 0.97 -18.82
C ARG A 335 -5.85 2.00 -18.47
N THR A 336 -7.10 1.54 -18.40
CA THR A 336 -8.27 2.39 -18.12
C THR A 336 -8.18 3.02 -16.73
N GLU A 337 -7.92 2.21 -15.70
CA GLU A 337 -7.84 2.69 -14.31
C GLU A 337 -6.65 3.64 -14.10
N LEU A 338 -5.49 3.37 -14.73
CA LEU A 338 -4.33 4.25 -14.64
C LEU A 338 -4.59 5.58 -15.37
N GLN A 339 -5.15 5.55 -16.58
CA GLN A 339 -5.54 6.76 -17.30
C GLN A 339 -6.52 7.61 -16.48
N TYR A 340 -7.55 6.98 -15.92
CA TYR A 340 -8.50 7.65 -15.02
C TYR A 340 -7.82 8.24 -13.79
N THR A 341 -6.86 7.50 -13.20
CA THR A 341 -6.08 7.97 -12.06
C THR A 341 -5.23 9.19 -12.42
N LEU A 342 -4.57 9.19 -13.59
CA LEU A 342 -3.79 10.34 -14.08
C LEU A 342 -4.65 11.58 -14.26
N GLN A 343 -5.85 11.41 -14.83
CA GLN A 343 -6.80 12.51 -15.04
C GLN A 343 -7.21 13.12 -13.70
N ILE A 344 -7.63 12.31 -12.73
CA ILE A 344 -8.08 12.80 -11.43
C ILE A 344 -6.93 13.33 -10.58
N ALA A 345 -5.75 12.73 -10.69
CA ALA A 345 -4.57 13.15 -9.94
C ALA A 345 -3.96 14.45 -10.49
N GLY A 346 -4.38 14.92 -11.67
CA GLY A 346 -3.82 16.10 -12.30
C GLY A 346 -2.40 15.86 -12.82
N THR A 347 -2.17 14.72 -13.46
CA THR A 347 -0.86 14.31 -14.03
C THR A 347 -1.07 13.83 -15.47
N PRO A 348 -1.06 14.74 -16.47
CA PRO A 348 -1.33 14.37 -17.87
C PRO A 348 -0.42 13.26 -18.41
N THR A 349 0.81 13.15 -17.93
CA THR A 349 1.75 12.09 -18.31
C THR A 349 2.27 11.31 -17.11
N THR A 350 2.82 10.12 -17.34
CA THR A 350 3.51 9.36 -16.28
C THR A 350 4.73 10.09 -15.70
N ALA A 351 5.33 11.01 -16.46
CA ALA A 351 6.45 11.82 -15.99
C ALA A 351 6.03 12.92 -15.01
N ASP A 352 4.74 13.31 -15.00
CA ASP A 352 4.21 14.32 -14.08
C ASP A 352 3.94 13.78 -12.67
N ILE A 353 4.05 12.46 -12.49
CA ILE A 353 3.84 11.79 -11.20
C ILE A 353 5.06 12.03 -10.32
N THR A 354 4.85 12.70 -9.19
CA THR A 354 5.93 13.05 -8.25
C THR A 354 5.71 12.45 -6.86
N LYS A 355 6.80 12.25 -6.12
CA LYS A 355 6.80 11.63 -4.78
C LYS A 355 5.89 12.32 -3.77
N ASP A 356 5.73 13.64 -3.85
CA ASP A 356 4.88 14.39 -2.91
C ASP A 356 3.38 14.14 -3.10
N MET A 357 2.97 13.54 -4.22
CA MET A 357 1.61 13.15 -4.53
C MET A 357 1.17 11.89 -3.78
N VAL A 358 2.08 11.18 -3.12
CA VAL A 358 1.73 10.01 -2.30
C VAL A 358 2.26 10.19 -0.89
N ARG A 359 1.40 9.93 0.09
CA ARG A 359 1.74 9.96 1.51
C ARG A 359 1.23 8.72 2.20
N HIS A 360 2.04 8.16 3.09
CA HIS A 360 1.57 7.14 4.01
C HIS A 360 0.55 7.73 4.97
N GLU A 361 -0.51 6.99 5.30
CA GLU A 361 -1.63 7.43 6.12
C GLU A 361 -1.20 7.94 7.51
N SER A 362 -0.14 7.35 8.07
CA SER A 362 0.43 7.77 9.35
C SER A 362 0.84 9.26 9.37
N SER A 363 1.17 9.84 8.20
CA SER A 363 1.51 11.27 8.10
C SER A 363 0.35 12.22 8.46
N TYR A 364 -0.89 11.75 8.42
CA TYR A 364 -2.08 12.51 8.80
C TYR A 364 -2.44 12.37 10.29
N PHE A 365 -2.00 11.28 10.94
CA PHE A 365 -2.34 10.96 12.32
C PHE A 365 -1.22 11.26 13.33
N LEU A 366 -0.05 11.68 12.86
CA LEU A 366 1.00 12.21 13.73
C LEU A 366 0.51 13.52 14.37
N ARG A 367 -0.03 13.43 15.60
CA ARG A 367 -0.11 14.57 16.51
C ARG A 367 1.30 15.14 16.62
N LYS A 368 1.50 16.38 16.16
CA LYS A 368 2.68 17.15 16.52
C LYS A 368 2.82 17.03 18.04
N LYS A 369 3.84 16.32 18.53
CA LYS A 369 4.27 16.49 19.92
C LYS A 369 4.45 17.99 20.07
N THR A 370 3.63 18.61 20.92
CA THR A 370 3.78 20.00 21.29
C THR A 370 5.25 20.18 21.62
N VAL A 371 5.97 20.91 20.78
CA VAL A 371 7.31 21.37 21.13
C VAL A 371 7.04 22.18 22.39
N LYS A 372 7.39 21.65 23.57
CA LYS A 372 7.53 22.47 24.76
C LYS A 372 8.50 23.55 24.32
N ARG A 373 7.99 24.76 24.10
CA ARG A 373 8.82 25.96 24.01
C ARG A 373 9.75 25.84 25.21
N LYS A 374 11.05 25.64 24.98
CA LYS A 374 12.04 25.95 26.01
C LYS A 374 11.76 27.42 26.32
N GLU A 375 11.10 27.68 27.43
CA GLU A 375 11.21 28.98 28.08
C GLU A 375 12.71 29.21 28.18
N ARG A 376 13.19 30.24 27.49
CA ARG A 376 14.54 30.70 27.68
C ARG A 376 14.58 31.18 29.13
N GLU A 377 15.27 30.45 30.00
CA GLU A 377 15.78 31.03 31.23
C GLU A 377 16.64 32.23 30.81
N VAL A 378 16.07 33.41 30.97
CA VAL A 378 16.84 34.65 30.97
C VAL A 378 17.54 34.65 32.33
N VAL A 379 18.82 34.31 32.32
CA VAL A 379 19.71 34.61 33.45
C VAL A 379 19.79 36.13 33.49
N VAL A 380 19.12 36.74 34.46
CA VAL A 380 19.31 38.14 34.81
C VAL A 380 20.55 38.19 35.68
N GLU A 381 21.70 38.49 35.07
CA GLU A 381 22.84 39.03 35.81
C GLU A 381 22.48 40.46 36.21
N SER A 382 22.35 40.67 37.51
CA SER A 382 22.24 41.98 38.12
C SER A 382 23.56 42.74 37.96
N ASN A 383 23.54 43.88 37.26
CA ASN A 383 24.43 45.00 37.57
C ASN A 383 23.82 46.31 37.06
N GLU A 384 23.43 47.12 38.03
CA GLU A 384 23.34 48.59 38.10
C GLU A 384 22.53 49.40 37.08
N ALA A 385 21.93 50.46 37.63
CA ALA A 385 20.84 51.25 37.09
C ALA A 385 21.23 52.17 35.94
N GLU A 386 20.38 52.29 34.93
CA GLU A 386 20.17 53.55 34.21
C GLU A 386 18.75 53.62 33.62
N PHE A 387 18.03 54.69 33.95
CA PHE A 387 16.66 54.95 33.50
C PHE A 387 16.64 55.39 32.03
N ILE A 388 15.90 54.68 31.17
CA ILE A 388 15.48 55.22 29.86
C ILE A 388 13.98 54.99 29.64
N THR A 389 13.25 56.10 29.67
CA THR A 389 11.82 56.24 29.36
C THR A 389 11.59 56.13 27.85
N VAL A 390 10.86 55.12 27.35
CA VAL A 390 10.45 55.05 25.94
C VAL A 390 9.00 55.54 25.78
N THR A 391 8.86 56.72 25.19
CA THR A 391 7.58 57.31 24.76
C THR A 391 7.12 56.71 23.42
N ARG A 392 5.88 56.22 23.35
CA ARG A 392 5.23 55.81 22.08
C ARG A 392 4.92 57.06 21.23
N ARG A 393 5.58 57.24 20.09
CA ARG A 393 5.18 58.23 19.06
C ARG A 393 4.25 57.59 18.00
N LYS A 394 3.10 58.23 17.78
CA LYS A 394 2.19 58.02 16.63
C LYS A 394 2.88 58.40 15.30
N PRO A 395 2.53 57.79 14.16
CA PRO A 395 3.09 58.19 12.87
C PRO A 395 2.57 59.57 12.44
N LYS A 396 3.49 60.49 12.16
CA LYS A 396 3.21 61.81 11.55
C LYS A 396 3.17 61.68 10.02
N ARG A 397 2.14 62.29 9.41
CA ARG A 397 2.10 62.72 8.01
C ARG A 397 3.40 63.45 7.65
N LEU A 398 4.04 63.09 6.54
CA LEU A 398 5.01 63.96 5.87
C LEU A 398 4.44 64.45 4.54
N ILE A 399 4.25 65.77 4.51
CA ILE A 399 4.09 66.61 3.34
C ILE A 399 5.47 66.74 2.69
N ARG A 400 5.57 66.57 1.37
CA ARG A 400 6.70 67.06 0.57
C ARG A 400 6.16 67.77 -0.66
N ASN A 401 6.38 69.08 -0.69
CA ASN A 401 6.41 69.90 -1.90
C ASN A 401 7.86 69.97 -2.38
N ASN A 402 8.10 69.76 -3.67
CA ASN A 402 8.89 70.67 -4.50
C ASN A 402 8.76 70.31 -6.00
N SER A 403 8.21 71.30 -6.70
CA SER A 403 8.27 71.71 -8.11
C SER A 403 9.44 71.20 -8.99
N LYS A 404 9.13 70.74 -10.22
CA LYS A 404 9.21 71.48 -11.50
C LYS A 404 8.96 70.56 -12.73
N ASP A 405 8.49 71.18 -13.81
CA ASP A 405 8.45 70.76 -15.23
C ASP A 405 7.30 69.87 -15.78
N ILE A 406 6.19 70.55 -16.12
CA ILE A 406 5.69 70.82 -17.48
C ILE A 406 5.90 69.70 -18.55
N SER A 407 4.85 68.95 -18.89
CA SER A 407 4.06 69.09 -20.14
C SER A 407 3.36 67.80 -20.62
N ARG A 408 2.13 68.05 -21.13
CA ARG A 408 1.36 67.33 -22.17
C ARG A 408 0.45 66.13 -21.81
N GLN A 409 -0.84 66.42 -22.00
CA GLN A 409 -1.95 65.58 -22.49
C GLN A 409 -2.93 64.95 -21.48
N GLN A 410 -3.88 65.77 -21.01
CA GLN A 410 -5.33 65.51 -21.06
C GLN A 410 -5.78 65.38 -22.54
N GLN A 411 -6.87 64.76 -23.01
CA GLN A 411 -8.15 64.31 -22.46
C GLN A 411 -8.92 63.58 -23.60
N MET A 412 -9.84 62.66 -23.27
CA MET A 412 -11.07 62.23 -23.98
C MET A 412 -11.33 60.76 -23.56
N SER A 413 -12.45 60.29 -23.02
CA SER A 413 -13.88 60.67 -22.88
C SER A 413 -14.45 59.85 -21.68
N GLN A 414 -15.34 60.31 -20.78
CA GLN A 414 -16.83 60.38 -20.89
C GLN A 414 -17.41 59.17 -21.68
N GLU A 415 -18.35 58.32 -21.26
CA GLU A 415 -19.43 58.22 -20.24
C GLU A 415 -19.63 56.70 -19.94
N ASN A 416 -20.10 56.23 -18.78
CA ASN A 416 -21.53 56.08 -18.47
C ASN A 416 -21.71 55.70 -16.98
N ASN A 417 -22.63 56.41 -16.33
CA ASN A 417 -23.26 56.02 -15.08
C ASN A 417 -24.37 55.01 -15.39
N ASP A 418 -24.56 54.02 -14.51
CA ASP A 418 -25.91 53.62 -14.14
C ASP A 418 -25.99 53.09 -12.71
N ILE A 419 -27.11 53.42 -12.10
CA ILE A 419 -27.39 53.53 -10.67
C ILE A 419 -28.12 52.27 -10.19
N MET A 420 -27.71 51.70 -9.04
CA MET A 420 -28.63 51.13 -8.05
C MET A 420 -28.05 51.30 -6.64
N ARG A 421 -28.85 51.91 -5.76
CA ARG A 421 -28.61 52.17 -4.34
C ARG A 421 -29.57 51.30 -3.51
N VAL A 422 -29.33 51.28 -2.19
CA VAL A 422 -30.14 50.77 -1.05
C VAL A 422 -29.81 49.31 -0.67
N ASP A 423 -29.49 48.90 0.57
CA ASP A 423 -29.50 49.51 1.92
C ASP A 423 -28.44 48.86 2.84
N GLU A 424 -27.93 49.61 3.81
CA GLU A 424 -27.09 49.14 4.92
C GLU A 424 -27.95 48.68 6.11
N LYS A 425 -27.57 47.57 6.78
CA LYS A 425 -27.85 47.36 8.22
C LYS A 425 -26.95 46.28 8.85
N GLN A 426 -26.14 46.73 9.81
CA GLN A 426 -25.68 46.10 11.05
C GLN A 426 -25.15 44.66 11.06
N VAL A 427 -23.85 44.49 11.34
CA VAL A 427 -23.33 43.40 12.21
C VAL A 427 -22.20 43.96 13.09
N ASP A 428 -22.36 43.83 14.40
CA ASP A 428 -21.44 44.23 15.47
C ASP A 428 -20.14 43.42 15.50
N GLU A 429 -19.00 44.11 15.67
CA GLU A 429 -17.72 43.55 16.10
C GLU A 429 -17.64 43.55 17.63
N MET A 430 -17.48 42.39 18.27
CA MET A 430 -16.99 42.30 19.66
C MET A 430 -15.52 41.87 19.69
N LYS A 431 -14.65 42.83 20.03
CA LYS A 431 -13.27 42.62 20.48
C LYS A 431 -13.26 42.58 22.01
N TYR A 432 -12.75 41.50 22.60
CA TYR A 432 -12.40 41.48 24.01
C TYR A 432 -10.97 42.01 24.20
N SER A 433 -10.86 43.05 25.01
CA SER A 433 -9.62 43.54 25.62
C SER A 433 -9.80 43.48 27.14
N GLU A 434 -8.88 42.83 27.85
CA GLU A 434 -8.73 42.98 29.30
C GLU A 434 -7.29 43.41 29.60
N VAL A 435 -7.15 44.50 30.36
CA VAL A 435 -5.92 44.94 31.01
C VAL A 435 -6.21 45.15 32.50
N CYS A 436 -5.42 44.42 33.31
CA CYS A 436 -4.90 44.63 34.66
C CYS A 436 -5.71 45.32 35.77
N VAL A 437 -5.70 44.68 36.95
CA VAL A 437 -5.18 45.29 38.20
C VAL A 437 -4.33 44.26 38.99
N SER A 438 -3.20 44.73 39.52
CA SER A 438 -2.21 44.05 40.37
C SER A 438 -2.39 44.37 41.86
N SER A 439 -2.00 43.48 42.78
CA SER A 439 -1.14 43.80 43.94
C SER A 439 -0.81 42.55 44.77
N ALA A 440 0.38 42.56 45.39
CA ALA A 440 1.03 41.50 46.14
C ALA A 440 0.60 41.39 47.61
N ASP A 441 0.82 40.21 48.22
CA ASP A 441 1.58 39.99 49.48
C ASP A 441 1.09 38.80 50.34
N ALA A 442 2.08 38.02 50.80
CA ALA A 442 2.22 37.21 52.02
C ALA A 442 1.25 36.05 52.41
N LEU A 443 1.87 34.88 52.67
CA LEU A 443 1.40 33.65 53.34
C LEU A 443 0.96 33.92 54.82
N PRO A 444 0.12 33.09 55.52
CA PRO A 444 0.34 31.64 55.70
C PRO A 444 -0.89 30.71 55.82
N LEU A 445 -0.56 29.41 55.83
CA LEU A 445 -1.34 28.20 56.09
C LEU A 445 -2.59 28.36 56.97
N SER A 446 -3.78 28.16 56.39
CA SER A 446 -4.90 27.43 57.00
C SER A 446 -6.00 27.18 55.95
N ASN A 447 -6.79 26.12 56.17
CA ASN A 447 -8.05 25.78 55.50
C ASN A 447 -7.99 24.79 54.31
N TYR A 448 -7.60 23.56 54.67
CA TYR A 448 -8.28 22.35 54.21
C TYR A 448 -9.81 22.49 54.43
N SER A 449 -10.56 22.98 53.44
CA SER A 449 -12.02 22.77 53.35
C SER A 449 -12.66 23.08 51.98
N LYS A 450 -11.88 23.51 50.96
CA LYS A 450 -12.42 23.83 49.63
C LYS A 450 -12.28 22.70 48.59
N ARG A 451 -11.61 21.59 48.91
CA ARG A 451 -11.49 20.42 48.02
C ARG A 451 -12.73 19.51 48.08
N GLU A 452 -13.40 19.42 49.23
CA GLU A 452 -14.60 18.58 49.39
C GLU A 452 -15.85 19.20 48.74
N LYS A 453 -16.01 20.54 48.78
CA LYS A 453 -17.12 21.22 48.08
C LYS A 453 -17.01 21.19 46.54
N LYS A 454 -15.80 21.00 46.00
CA LYS A 454 -15.61 20.89 44.55
C LYS A 454 -15.83 19.45 44.06
N ILE A 455 -15.58 18.46 44.91
CA ILE A 455 -15.89 17.05 44.64
C ILE A 455 -17.40 16.81 44.77
N SER A 456 -18.06 17.38 45.79
CA SER A 456 -19.52 17.26 45.93
C SER A 456 -20.29 17.86 44.75
N ASN A 457 -19.87 19.02 44.23
CA ASN A 457 -20.49 19.63 43.05
C ASN A 457 -20.22 18.83 41.75
N ILE A 458 -19.14 18.05 41.67
CA ILE A 458 -18.87 17.17 40.52
C ILE A 458 -19.69 15.88 40.65
N GLU A 459 -19.79 15.30 41.85
CA GLU A 459 -20.64 14.13 42.11
C GLU A 459 -22.13 14.43 41.94
N GLU A 460 -22.59 15.63 42.28
CA GLU A 460 -23.98 16.06 42.10
C GLU A 460 -24.29 16.36 40.62
N GLN A 461 -23.33 16.91 39.87
CA GLN A 461 -23.39 17.03 38.40
C GLN A 461 -23.30 15.67 37.67
N GLU A 462 -22.60 14.68 38.23
CA GLU A 462 -22.58 13.31 37.70
C GLU A 462 -23.86 12.54 38.04
N LYS A 463 -24.44 12.72 39.24
CA LYS A 463 -25.77 12.21 39.58
C LYS A 463 -26.88 12.77 38.69
N GLN A 464 -26.84 14.07 38.36
CA GLN A 464 -27.75 14.67 37.37
C GLN A 464 -27.48 14.20 35.93
N LYS A 465 -26.26 13.75 35.59
CA LYS A 465 -26.01 13.05 34.32
C LYS A 465 -26.51 11.60 34.34
N GLN A 466 -26.58 10.95 35.50
CA GLN A 466 -27.16 9.61 35.66
C GLN A 466 -28.70 9.59 35.65
N SER A 467 -29.38 10.71 35.93
CA SER A 467 -30.86 10.76 35.94
C SER A 467 -31.52 10.79 34.55
N ASN A 468 -30.75 10.78 33.45
CA ASN A 468 -31.26 10.76 32.07
C ASN A 468 -31.25 9.37 31.41
N TRP A 469 -31.09 8.31 32.20
CA TRP A 469 -31.10 6.94 31.71
C TRP A 469 -32.46 6.29 32.01
N VAL A 470 -33.07 5.66 31.00
CA VAL A 470 -34.32 4.91 31.17
C VAL A 470 -33.98 3.43 31.34
N ALA A 471 -34.45 2.81 32.42
CA ALA A 471 -34.32 1.37 32.65
C ALA A 471 -35.31 0.59 31.78
N GLY A 472 -34.90 -0.55 31.22
CA GLY A 472 -35.78 -1.43 30.45
C GLY A 472 -35.41 -2.90 30.63
N ASP A 473 -36.41 -3.75 30.87
CA ASP A 473 -36.27 -5.20 30.94
C ASP A 473 -36.38 -5.82 29.54
N PHE A 474 -35.48 -6.74 29.22
CA PHE A 474 -35.55 -7.57 28.01
C PHE A 474 -35.44 -9.06 28.39
N ASN A 475 -36.51 -9.82 28.08
CA ASN A 475 -36.56 -11.29 28.06
C ASN A 475 -35.93 -12.04 29.25
N GLY A 476 -36.53 -11.88 30.44
CA GLY A 476 -36.64 -12.98 31.41
C GLY A 476 -35.39 -13.38 32.20
N HIS A 477 -34.26 -12.70 32.06
CA HIS A 477 -33.10 -12.89 32.93
C HIS A 477 -32.58 -11.53 33.42
N HIS A 478 -32.50 -11.37 34.75
CA HIS A 478 -32.14 -10.13 35.44
C HIS A 478 -30.76 -9.62 35.02
N THR A 479 -30.73 -8.75 34.02
CA THR A 479 -29.60 -7.89 33.68
C THR A 479 -30.17 -6.49 33.50
N ASN A 480 -29.75 -5.53 34.32
CA ASN A 480 -30.26 -4.16 34.26
C ASN A 480 -29.54 -3.42 33.13
N TRP A 481 -30.27 -3.10 32.06
CA TRP A 481 -29.76 -2.31 30.94
C TRP A 481 -30.24 -0.86 31.07
N SER A 482 -29.39 0.08 30.65
CA SER A 482 -29.76 1.49 30.60
C SER A 482 -29.38 2.08 29.23
N TYR A 483 -30.21 2.99 28.70
CA TYR A 483 -29.87 3.73 27.47
C TYR A 483 -30.11 5.24 27.57
N LYS A 484 -29.41 5.99 26.70
CA LYS A 484 -29.63 7.41 26.43
C LYS A 484 -29.90 7.64 24.96
N THR A 485 -30.67 8.69 24.66
CA THR A 485 -30.94 9.11 23.28
C THR A 485 -30.12 10.34 22.94
N ASP A 486 -29.37 10.31 21.85
CA ASP A 486 -28.63 11.49 21.39
C ASP A 486 -29.55 12.54 20.73
N ALA A 487 -28.98 13.71 20.41
CA ALA A 487 -29.72 14.83 19.81
C ALA A 487 -30.34 14.52 18.43
N ARG A 488 -30.07 13.35 17.85
CA ARG A 488 -30.61 12.87 16.57
C ARG A 488 -31.59 11.71 16.73
N GLY A 489 -31.93 11.31 17.96
CA GLY A 489 -32.86 10.22 18.23
C GLY A 489 -32.21 8.84 18.36
N THR A 490 -30.87 8.74 18.32
CA THR A 490 -30.15 7.45 18.35
C THR A 490 -29.99 6.96 19.79
N LYS A 491 -30.39 5.73 20.08
CA LYS A 491 -30.23 5.12 21.42
C LYS A 491 -28.83 4.51 21.60
N VAL A 492 -28.15 4.93 22.65
CA VAL A 492 -26.84 4.44 23.08
C VAL A 492 -27.02 3.66 24.38
N TRP A 493 -26.62 2.39 24.37
CA TRP A 493 -26.86 1.43 25.45
C TRP A 493 -25.62 1.22 26.31
N ASP A 494 -25.81 1.08 27.61
CA ASP A 494 -24.77 0.79 28.59
C ASP A 494 -25.21 -0.36 29.51
N ALA A 495 -24.28 -1.23 29.85
CA ALA A 495 -24.53 -2.46 30.60
C ALA A 495 -23.60 -2.55 31.81
N ALA A 496 -24.17 -2.64 33.01
CA ALA A 496 -23.43 -2.99 34.22
C ALA A 496 -23.67 -4.47 34.54
N LEU A 497 -22.60 -5.26 34.66
CA LEU A 497 -22.66 -6.64 35.13
C LEU A 497 -22.50 -6.66 36.65
N ASP A 498 -23.55 -7.06 37.37
CA ASP A 498 -23.49 -7.30 38.82
C ASP A 498 -22.82 -8.64 39.15
N HIS A 499 -22.21 -8.69 40.33
CA HIS A 499 -21.15 -9.61 40.75
C HIS A 499 -21.50 -11.11 40.78
N GLY A 500 -20.57 -11.92 40.29
CA GLY A 500 -20.42 -13.33 40.65
C GLY A 500 -18.96 -13.78 40.47
N MET A 501 -18.27 -14.10 41.57
CA MET A 501 -16.91 -14.66 41.52
C MET A 501 -16.90 -15.97 40.73
N MET A 502 -16.15 -16.01 39.64
CA MET A 502 -15.77 -17.27 38.99
C MET A 502 -14.25 -17.29 38.82
N THR A 503 -13.57 -17.99 39.73
CA THR A 503 -12.15 -18.30 39.62
C THR A 503 -11.95 -19.33 38.51
N LEU A 504 -11.41 -18.92 37.36
CA LEU A 504 -11.04 -19.82 36.28
C LEU A 504 -9.51 -19.86 36.10
N LYS A 505 -8.91 -20.96 36.53
CA LYS A 505 -7.56 -21.37 36.12
C LYS A 505 -7.63 -21.87 34.66
N ASN A 506 -6.76 -21.32 33.81
CA ASN A 506 -6.32 -21.78 32.47
C ASN A 506 -6.91 -21.09 31.21
N GLY A 507 -5.97 -20.53 30.42
CA GLY A 507 -5.94 -20.54 28.95
C GLY A 507 -6.72 -19.48 28.17
N ALA A 508 -6.07 -18.80 27.22
CA ALA A 508 -6.66 -17.82 26.30
C ALA A 508 -7.89 -18.33 25.49
N ALA A 509 -7.99 -19.64 25.28
CA ALA A 509 -9.13 -20.27 24.61
C ALA A 509 -10.46 -20.17 25.38
N THR A 510 -10.39 -20.06 26.72
CA THR A 510 -11.58 -19.93 27.58
C THR A 510 -12.14 -18.50 27.55
N ARG A 511 -11.29 -17.49 27.30
CA ARG A 511 -11.67 -16.07 27.20
C ARG A 511 -12.45 -15.75 25.93
N LEU A 512 -12.09 -16.38 24.80
CA LEU A 512 -12.80 -16.23 23.52
C LEU A 512 -14.21 -16.84 23.55
N LYS A 513 -14.38 -18.01 24.19
CA LYS A 513 -15.69 -18.65 24.35
C LYS A 513 -16.67 -17.84 25.20
N LEU A 514 -16.17 -17.12 26.21
CA LEU A 514 -16.99 -16.23 27.05
C LEU A 514 -17.50 -15.03 26.23
N ILE A 515 -16.63 -14.40 25.44
CA ILE A 515 -16.99 -13.28 24.55
C ILE A 515 -17.98 -13.75 23.48
N GLU A 516 -17.78 -14.93 22.91
CA GLU A 516 -18.70 -15.52 21.92
C GLU A 516 -20.08 -15.83 22.54
N GLY A 517 -20.11 -16.29 23.80
CA GLY A 517 -21.35 -16.53 24.55
C GLY A 517 -22.14 -15.24 24.83
N ILE A 518 -21.45 -14.17 25.21
CA ILE A 518 -22.06 -12.85 25.47
C ILE A 518 -22.61 -12.24 24.17
N LEU A 519 -21.87 -12.32 23.06
CA LEU A 519 -22.32 -11.79 21.77
C LEU A 519 -23.53 -12.54 21.19
N ARG A 520 -23.63 -13.85 21.44
CA ARG A 520 -24.80 -14.66 21.04
C ARG A 520 -26.10 -14.28 21.75
N GLN A 521 -26.01 -13.74 22.97
CA GLN A 521 -27.18 -13.30 23.73
C GLN A 521 -27.70 -11.92 23.30
N ILE A 522 -26.84 -11.07 22.72
CA ILE A 522 -27.19 -9.70 22.30
C ILE A 522 -27.89 -9.69 20.92
N SER A 523 -27.64 -10.69 20.06
CA SER A 523 -28.37 -10.85 18.79
C SER A 523 -28.33 -12.31 18.31
N PRO A 524 -29.45 -13.07 18.44
CA PRO A 524 -29.50 -14.46 18.00
C PRO A 524 -29.38 -14.63 16.47
N ALA A 525 -29.62 -13.57 15.69
CA ALA A 525 -29.91 -13.70 14.26
C ALA A 525 -28.79 -13.27 13.29
N ASN A 526 -27.72 -12.58 13.71
CA ASN A 526 -26.74 -12.05 12.74
C ASN A 526 -25.31 -11.94 13.28
N ILE A 527 -24.67 -13.09 13.50
CA ILE A 527 -23.24 -13.14 13.90
C ILE A 527 -22.29 -13.02 12.69
N ALA A 528 -22.77 -13.28 11.47
CA ALA A 528 -21.91 -13.33 10.28
C ALA A 528 -21.50 -11.94 9.71
N THR A 529 -22.13 -10.84 10.15
CA THR A 529 -21.91 -9.49 9.59
C THR A 529 -21.37 -8.45 10.58
N MET A 530 -21.14 -8.79 11.85
CA MET A 530 -20.66 -7.86 12.88
C MET A 530 -19.24 -8.18 13.37
N PHE A 531 -18.29 -8.33 12.45
CA PHE A 531 -16.86 -8.31 12.80
C PHE A 531 -16.18 -7.11 12.15
N SER A 532 -16.42 -5.94 12.72
CA SER A 532 -15.49 -4.83 12.60
C SER A 532 -15.50 -4.05 13.92
N TRP A 533 -14.36 -4.12 14.63
CA TRP A 533 -13.96 -3.31 15.79
C TRP A 533 -14.53 -3.72 17.16
N VAL A 534 -14.01 -4.80 17.74
CA VAL A 534 -13.93 -4.92 19.21
C VAL A 534 -12.53 -4.49 19.62
N THR A 535 -12.43 -3.41 20.41
CA THR A 535 -11.15 -2.95 20.96
C THR A 535 -11.08 -3.38 22.43
N LEU A 536 -10.25 -4.36 22.73
CA LEU A 536 -9.98 -4.76 24.11
C LEU A 536 -8.92 -3.82 24.69
N GLN A 537 -9.26 -3.07 25.72
CA GLN A 537 -8.31 -2.24 26.46
C GLN A 537 -8.07 -2.88 27.83
N GLU A 538 -6.93 -3.55 28.00
CA GLU A 538 -6.49 -4.01 29.32
C GLU A 538 -5.88 -2.81 30.07
N ASN A 539 -6.40 -2.51 31.26
CA ASN A 539 -5.80 -1.53 32.15
C ASN A 539 -4.97 -2.30 33.19
N LEU A 540 -3.65 -2.31 33.04
CA LEU A 540 -2.73 -2.91 34.01
C LEU A 540 -2.68 -2.01 35.26
N GLY A 541 -3.53 -2.29 36.24
CA GLY A 541 -3.54 -1.56 37.50
C GLY A 541 -4.65 -1.91 38.52
N SER A 542 -5.63 -2.74 38.18
CA SER A 542 -6.64 -3.19 39.15
C SER A 542 -7.14 -4.61 38.84
N ASP A 543 -7.62 -5.33 39.87
CA ASP A 543 -8.16 -6.70 39.80
C ASP A 543 -9.51 -6.81 39.04
N HIS A 544 -9.80 -5.86 38.14
CA HIS A 544 -11.06 -5.79 37.40
C HIS A 544 -10.80 -5.69 35.89
N LEU A 545 -11.54 -6.50 35.13
CA LEU A 545 -11.55 -6.46 33.67
C LEU A 545 -12.64 -5.51 33.19
N LEU A 546 -12.25 -4.39 32.59
CA LEU A 546 -13.18 -3.41 32.02
C LEU A 546 -13.24 -3.63 30.51
N ILE A 547 -14.34 -4.20 30.01
CA ILE A 547 -14.54 -4.45 28.57
C ILE A 547 -15.40 -3.32 28.02
N LYS A 548 -14.82 -2.47 27.17
CA LYS A 548 -15.56 -1.42 26.46
C LYS A 548 -15.93 -1.90 25.06
N ILE A 549 -17.21 -2.18 24.83
CA ILE A 549 -17.71 -2.59 23.52
C ILE A 549 -18.33 -1.36 22.86
N SER A 550 -17.83 -0.96 21.68
CA SER A 550 -18.42 0.12 20.88
C SER A 550 -19.02 -0.48 19.62
N MET A 551 -20.34 -0.52 19.53
CA MET A 551 -21.07 -0.98 18.34
C MET A 551 -21.62 0.23 17.57
N ASN A 552 -21.36 0.29 16.27
CA ASN A 552 -21.86 1.36 15.40
C ASN A 552 -23.02 0.80 14.57
N PHE A 553 -24.27 1.12 14.93
CA PHE A 553 -25.44 0.72 14.15
C PHE A 553 -25.70 1.75 13.05
N GLN A 554 -25.35 1.44 11.81
CA GLN A 554 -25.97 2.13 10.67
C GLN A 554 -27.32 1.44 10.39
N HIS A 555 -28.41 2.04 10.87
CA HIS A 555 -29.73 1.77 10.31
C HIS A 555 -29.98 2.72 9.15
N ASN A 556 -30.11 2.17 7.95
CA ASN A 556 -30.98 2.78 6.95
C ASN A 556 -32.41 2.50 7.40
N ILE A 557 -33.20 3.57 7.52
CA ILE A 557 -34.66 3.50 7.62
C ILE A 557 -35.22 2.91 6.33
#